data_AF-A0A520V968-F1
#
_entry.id   AF-A0A520V968-F1
#
_cell.length_a   1.000
_cell.length_b   1.000
_cell.length_c   1.000
_cell.angle_alpha   90.00
_cell.angle_beta   90.00
_cell.angle_gamma   90.00
#
_symmetry.space_group_name_H-M   'P 1'
#
loop_
_entity.id
_entity.type
_entity.pdbx_description
1 polymer ?
#
loop_
_entity_poly.entity_id
_entity_poly.type
_entity_poly.pdbx_seq_one_letter_code
_entity_poly.pdbx_strand_id
1 'polypeptide(L)'
;MIFNVLSVFNEIIKPSLKYGILSKAIRNKKIKVNLFSYSNFLKESERLDDKQFGGDPGMVIKYQNASKAIKAIKNFNPRTKIIFLTPKGQTLNNDLAKKLSELNNISIVCGRYEGFDQRIIDEYADYEVSIGDYIVSGGEIPGVILMDSISRLIPGVVGNEQSVKTDSLNNSLLKHPVYTRPEKISNKKVPKILVSGDHKKIKEFNRESSLMATLKMREDLLSNAELTIKERKALKKIKRDTISSNSYLALVHYPIQNIKGEIIKTSLTNLDIQDIARSCMAYGIKKYFITHPIKEQRKLGQNVLDYWRESASSKNSSTKHSALGNVEINNSINSTIKKITKIHGMRPKVVATDGRIMHNMVNYSDIKRKLTTDDTPYLFLFGTGWGLAKEVLDNSDYILKPVGSYYDYNHLSVRSAVAIILDRIFGCDF
;
A
#
# COMPACT_ATOMS: atom_id res chain seq x y z
N MET A 1 27.64 -16.60 -10.69
CA MET A 1 27.31 -15.22 -11.09
C MET A 1 28.51 -14.30 -10.86
N ILE A 2 28.68 -13.26 -11.68
CA ILE A 2 29.72 -12.23 -11.51
C ILE A 2 29.05 -10.88 -11.20
N PHE A 3 29.52 -10.21 -10.16
CA PHE A 3 29.20 -8.82 -9.85
C PHE A 3 30.42 -7.95 -10.13
N ASN A 4 30.27 -6.92 -10.97
CA ASN A 4 31.21 -5.81 -11.05
C ASN A 4 30.60 -4.63 -10.31
N VAL A 5 31.31 -4.03 -9.37
CA VAL A 5 30.78 -2.88 -8.63
C VAL A 5 31.67 -1.68 -8.89
N LEU A 6 31.13 -0.66 -9.54
CA LEU A 6 31.80 0.59 -9.80
C LEU A 6 31.39 1.61 -8.75
N SER A 7 32.34 2.08 -7.95
CA SER A 7 32.07 3.03 -6.88
C SER A 7 33.17 4.08 -6.71
N VAL A 8 32.90 5.11 -5.91
CA VAL A 8 33.94 6.07 -5.49
C VAL A 8 34.73 5.48 -4.33
N PHE A 9 34.05 4.84 -3.36
CA PHE A 9 34.66 4.32 -2.15
C PHE A 9 34.45 2.81 -2.01
N ASN A 10 35.36 2.03 -2.61
CA ASN A 10 35.34 0.57 -2.50
C ASN A 10 35.48 0.10 -1.03
N GLU A 11 36.07 0.92 -0.17
CA GLU A 11 36.31 0.70 1.25
C GLU A 11 35.00 0.51 2.02
N ILE A 12 33.89 1.07 1.55
CA ILE A 12 32.56 0.86 2.15
C ILE A 12 32.01 -0.54 1.82
N ILE A 13 32.41 -1.11 0.69
CA ILE A 13 31.90 -2.39 0.17
C ILE A 13 32.76 -3.55 0.67
N LYS A 14 34.09 -3.38 0.69
CA LYS A 14 35.09 -4.41 1.03
C LYS A 14 34.76 -5.17 2.34
N PRO A 15 34.38 -4.52 3.46
CA PRO A 15 34.07 -5.23 4.70
C PRO A 15 32.91 -6.22 4.54
N SER A 16 31.85 -5.83 3.83
CA SER A 16 30.65 -6.66 3.63
C SER A 16 30.94 -7.94 2.85
N LEU A 17 31.98 -7.94 2.01
CA LEU A 17 32.42 -9.14 1.27
C LEU A 17 33.19 -10.14 2.14
N LYS A 18 33.69 -9.72 3.30
CA LYS A 18 34.48 -10.58 4.21
C LYS A 18 33.62 -11.41 5.16
N TYR A 19 32.38 -11.01 5.41
CA TYR A 19 31.50 -11.66 6.39
C TYR A 19 30.21 -12.21 5.78
N GLY A 20 29.50 -13.03 6.56
CA GLY A 20 28.14 -13.48 6.22
C GLY A 20 28.04 -14.35 4.95
N ILE A 21 26.88 -14.23 4.30
CA ILE A 21 26.50 -15.08 3.17
C ILE A 21 27.32 -14.78 1.91
N LEU A 22 27.63 -13.50 1.64
CA LEU A 22 28.46 -13.08 0.51
C LEU A 22 29.86 -13.70 0.58
N SER A 23 30.50 -13.62 1.76
CA SER A 23 31.81 -14.23 2.01
C SER A 23 31.81 -15.74 1.78
N LYS A 24 30.77 -16.44 2.25
CA LYS A 24 30.60 -17.88 2.01
C LYS A 24 30.40 -18.18 0.52
N ALA A 25 29.57 -17.40 -0.17
CA ALA A 25 29.29 -17.55 -1.59
C ALA A 25 30.55 -17.35 -2.45
N ILE A 26 31.40 -16.38 -2.10
CA ILE A 26 32.69 -16.12 -2.76
C ILE A 26 33.65 -17.29 -2.53
N ARG A 27 33.85 -17.74 -1.28
CA ARG A 27 34.74 -18.88 -0.97
C ARG A 27 34.33 -20.16 -1.69
N ASN A 28 33.02 -20.39 -1.80
CA ASN A 28 32.46 -21.55 -2.49
C ASN A 28 32.37 -21.35 -4.02
N LYS A 29 32.95 -20.27 -4.56
CA LYS A 29 32.99 -19.94 -5.99
C LYS A 29 31.61 -19.86 -6.66
N LYS A 30 30.55 -19.59 -5.89
CA LYS A 30 29.18 -19.40 -6.40
C LYS A 30 28.99 -18.00 -6.99
N ILE A 31 29.67 -17.02 -6.39
CA ILE A 31 29.75 -15.66 -6.91
C ILE A 31 31.21 -15.20 -7.02
N LYS A 32 31.45 -14.25 -7.92
CA LYS A 32 32.70 -13.48 -8.02
C LYS A 32 32.36 -12.00 -7.95
N VAL A 33 33.06 -11.24 -7.12
CA VAL A 33 32.87 -9.79 -6.98
C VAL A 33 34.14 -9.07 -7.40
N ASN A 34 34.03 -8.20 -8.39
CA ASN A 34 35.09 -7.31 -8.87
C ASN A 34 34.76 -5.89 -8.42
N LEU A 35 35.71 -5.23 -7.75
CA LEU A 35 35.54 -3.84 -7.32
C LEU A 35 36.32 -2.91 -8.24
N PHE A 36 35.62 -1.97 -8.85
CA PHE A 36 36.17 -0.93 -9.71
C PHE A 36 36.00 0.42 -9.02
N SER A 37 37.06 1.23 -9.00
CA SER A 37 36.96 2.62 -8.57
C SER A 37 36.86 3.53 -9.79
N TYR A 38 36.01 4.57 -9.76
CA TYR A 38 36.05 5.61 -10.78
C TYR A 38 37.44 6.22 -10.91
N SER A 39 38.17 6.39 -9.78
CA SER A 39 39.51 6.99 -9.76
C SER A 39 40.51 6.24 -10.63
N ASN A 40 40.32 4.93 -10.86
CA ASN A 40 41.21 4.13 -11.71
C ASN A 40 41.13 4.50 -13.19
N PHE A 41 40.10 5.27 -13.59
CA PHE A 41 39.83 5.63 -14.99
C PHE A 41 39.94 7.15 -15.23
N LEU A 42 40.41 7.89 -14.23
CA LEU A 42 40.63 9.32 -14.29
C LEU A 42 42.12 9.63 -14.31
N LYS A 43 42.49 10.70 -15.00
CA LYS A 43 43.81 11.31 -14.81
C LYS A 43 43.84 12.06 -13.48
N GLU A 44 45.02 12.28 -12.92
CA GLU A 44 45.21 12.94 -11.62
C GLU A 44 44.57 14.34 -11.55
N SER A 45 44.51 15.05 -12.68
CA SER A 45 43.87 16.37 -12.81
C SER A 45 42.37 16.32 -13.14
N GLU A 46 41.81 15.14 -13.43
CA GLU A 46 40.41 15.00 -13.84
C GLU A 46 39.51 14.76 -12.61
N ARG A 47 38.52 15.64 -12.43
CA ARG A 47 37.46 15.45 -11.42
C ARG A 47 36.37 14.53 -11.94
N LEU A 48 35.86 13.64 -11.10
CA LEU A 48 34.70 12.79 -11.44
C LEU A 48 33.42 13.61 -11.63
N ASP A 49 33.30 14.70 -10.89
CA ASP A 49 32.09 15.49 -10.72
C ASP A 49 32.23 16.91 -11.30
N ASP A 50 31.09 17.54 -11.60
CA ASP A 50 31.00 18.95 -11.97
C ASP A 50 29.72 19.58 -11.39
N LYS A 51 29.62 20.91 -11.47
CA LYS A 51 28.40 21.62 -11.08
C LYS A 51 27.23 21.25 -11.99
N GLN A 52 26.03 21.18 -11.44
CA GLN A 52 24.84 20.95 -12.24
C GLN A 52 24.43 22.19 -13.05
N PHE A 53 23.91 21.94 -14.25
CA PHE A 53 23.19 22.97 -15.01
C PHE A 53 21.86 23.29 -14.31
N GLY A 54 21.35 24.52 -14.48
CA GLY A 54 20.11 24.97 -13.86
C GLY A 54 20.28 25.73 -12.54
N GLY A 55 21.49 25.76 -11.97
CA GLY A 55 21.84 26.62 -10.84
C GLY A 55 21.55 26.04 -9.45
N ASP A 56 20.98 24.85 -9.37
CA ASP A 56 20.76 24.15 -8.10
C ASP A 56 22.11 23.80 -7.42
N PRO A 57 22.19 23.82 -6.08
CA PRO A 57 23.41 23.48 -5.36
C PRO A 57 23.72 21.99 -5.46
N GLY A 58 25.01 21.62 -5.53
CA GLY A 58 25.44 20.22 -5.56
C GLY A 58 26.31 19.90 -6.77
N MET A 59 26.89 18.70 -6.74
CA MET A 59 27.78 18.18 -7.78
C MET A 59 27.15 16.96 -8.45
N VAL A 60 27.43 16.74 -9.72
CA VAL A 60 26.90 15.64 -10.53
C VAL A 60 28.05 14.87 -11.16
N ILE A 61 27.99 13.53 -11.13
CA ILE A 61 28.98 12.67 -11.78
C ILE A 61 28.94 12.91 -13.30
N LYS A 62 30.08 13.33 -13.86
CA LYS A 62 30.23 13.71 -15.27
C LYS A 62 30.07 12.51 -16.20
N TYR A 63 29.32 12.71 -17.28
CA TYR A 63 29.15 11.73 -18.34
C TYR A 63 30.50 11.20 -18.86
N GLN A 64 31.42 12.08 -19.27
CA GLN A 64 32.66 11.64 -19.95
C GLN A 64 33.52 10.74 -19.06
N ASN A 65 33.58 11.06 -17.76
CA ASN A 65 34.47 10.42 -16.80
C ASN A 65 33.91 9.10 -16.29
N ALA A 66 32.61 9.04 -16.00
CA ALA A 66 31.96 7.77 -15.66
C ALA A 66 31.83 6.84 -16.88
N SER A 67 31.62 7.37 -18.10
CA SER A 67 31.54 6.56 -19.33
C SER A 67 32.83 5.78 -19.59
N LYS A 68 34.02 6.37 -19.33
CA LYS A 68 35.32 5.65 -19.43
C LYS A 68 35.32 4.37 -18.59
N ALA A 69 34.91 4.48 -17.32
CA ALA A 69 34.87 3.34 -16.40
C ALA A 69 33.84 2.29 -16.83
N ILE A 70 32.64 2.72 -17.23
CA ILE A 70 31.58 1.82 -17.69
C ILE A 70 31.98 1.07 -18.97
N LYS A 71 32.59 1.77 -19.95
CA LYS A 71 33.13 1.14 -21.16
C LYS A 71 34.20 0.11 -20.86
N ALA A 72 35.11 0.39 -19.93
CA ALA A 72 36.13 -0.58 -19.52
C ALA A 72 35.51 -1.86 -18.92
N ILE A 73 34.45 -1.71 -18.12
CA ILE A 73 33.72 -2.86 -17.56
C ILE A 73 32.99 -3.64 -18.67
N LYS A 74 32.33 -2.95 -19.61
CA LYS A 74 31.71 -3.60 -20.78
C LYS A 74 32.74 -4.32 -21.65
N ASN A 75 33.95 -3.78 -21.81
CA ASN A 75 35.02 -4.46 -22.56
C ASN A 75 35.46 -5.76 -21.87
N PHE A 76 35.47 -5.79 -20.53
CA PHE A 76 35.74 -7.01 -19.78
C PHE A 76 34.62 -8.04 -19.91
N ASN A 77 33.36 -7.61 -19.99
CA ASN A 77 32.23 -8.49 -20.29
C ASN A 77 31.11 -7.76 -21.07
N PRO A 78 31.04 -7.92 -22.40
CA PRO A 78 30.08 -7.18 -23.24
C PRO A 78 28.61 -7.49 -22.93
N ARG A 79 28.32 -8.63 -22.29
CA ARG A 79 26.97 -9.06 -21.93
C ARG A 79 26.57 -8.69 -20.50
N THR A 80 27.40 -7.93 -19.79
CA THR A 80 27.05 -7.47 -18.44
C THR A 80 25.81 -6.58 -18.47
N LYS A 81 24.88 -6.82 -17.53
CA LYS A 81 23.73 -5.95 -17.33
C LYS A 81 24.07 -4.85 -16.35
N ILE A 82 23.92 -3.59 -16.77
CA ILE A 82 24.29 -2.42 -15.97
C ILE A 82 23.10 -1.96 -15.17
N ILE A 83 23.30 -1.88 -13.86
CA ILE A 83 22.32 -1.43 -12.88
C ILE A 83 22.81 -0.14 -12.26
N PHE A 84 22.09 0.96 -12.48
CA PHE A 84 22.31 2.20 -11.77
C PHE A 84 21.50 2.21 -10.47
N LEU A 85 22.17 2.57 -9.38
CA LEU A 85 21.51 2.72 -8.09
C LEU A 85 21.05 4.17 -7.93
N THR A 86 19.74 4.37 -7.88
CA THR A 86 19.09 5.69 -7.87
C THR A 86 17.73 5.60 -7.18
N PRO A 87 17.34 6.61 -6.37
CA PRO A 87 16.04 6.62 -5.71
C PRO A 87 14.86 6.69 -6.70
N LYS A 88 15.09 7.09 -7.96
CA LYS A 88 14.08 7.14 -9.03
C LYS A 88 13.82 5.78 -9.68
N GLY A 89 14.69 4.80 -9.43
CA GLY A 89 14.64 3.49 -10.06
C GLY A 89 13.50 2.61 -9.54
N GLN A 90 13.30 1.47 -10.18
CA GLN A 90 12.34 0.46 -9.71
C GLN A 90 12.74 0.02 -8.28
N THR A 91 11.81 0.09 -7.34
CA THR A 91 12.06 -0.33 -5.96
C THR A 91 12.38 -1.82 -5.87
N LEU A 92 13.49 -2.15 -5.20
CA LEU A 92 13.95 -3.50 -4.98
C LEU A 92 12.92 -4.29 -4.16
N ASN A 93 12.39 -5.34 -4.76
CA ASN A 93 11.56 -6.34 -4.11
C ASN A 93 12.11 -7.75 -4.40
N ASN A 94 11.52 -8.77 -3.77
CA ASN A 94 12.00 -10.14 -3.89
C ASN A 94 11.87 -10.70 -5.32
N ASP A 95 10.87 -10.26 -6.09
CA ASP A 95 10.68 -10.66 -7.49
C ASP A 95 11.75 -10.08 -8.41
N LEU A 96 12.10 -8.80 -8.22
CA LEU A 96 13.20 -8.17 -8.96
C LEU A 96 14.53 -8.85 -8.59
N ALA A 97 14.78 -9.12 -7.30
CA ALA A 97 15.97 -9.86 -6.89
C ALA A 97 16.04 -11.25 -7.54
N LYS A 98 14.92 -11.97 -7.63
CA LYS A 98 14.82 -13.27 -8.32
C LYS A 98 15.12 -13.14 -9.81
N LYS A 99 14.49 -12.19 -10.50
CA LYS A 99 14.76 -11.90 -11.92
C LYS A 99 16.25 -11.59 -12.15
N LEU A 100 16.86 -10.78 -11.28
CA LEU A 100 18.27 -10.44 -11.40
C LEU A 100 19.17 -11.65 -11.09
N SER A 101 18.78 -12.56 -10.19
CA SER A 101 19.55 -13.77 -9.84
C SER A 101 19.72 -14.77 -11.00
N GLU A 102 18.87 -14.69 -12.02
CA GLU A 102 18.95 -15.50 -13.24
C GLU A 102 20.05 -15.00 -14.20
N LEU A 103 20.57 -13.79 -13.99
CA LEU A 103 21.63 -13.23 -14.82
C LEU A 103 23.00 -13.84 -14.48
N ASN A 104 23.87 -13.98 -15.49
CA ASN A 104 25.22 -14.50 -15.25
C ASN A 104 26.22 -13.42 -14.80
N ASN A 105 26.01 -12.16 -15.24
CA ASN A 105 26.91 -11.05 -15.01
C ASN A 105 26.15 -9.73 -14.85
N ILE A 106 26.38 -9.04 -13.74
CA ILE A 106 25.76 -7.77 -13.39
C ILE A 106 26.86 -6.76 -13.05
N SER A 107 26.71 -5.53 -13.57
CA SER A 107 27.54 -4.38 -13.19
C SER A 107 26.70 -3.37 -12.42
N ILE A 108 27.03 -3.14 -11.16
CA ILE A 108 26.34 -2.23 -10.26
C ILE A 108 27.12 -0.91 -10.25
N VAL A 109 26.45 0.18 -10.61
CA VAL A 109 27.03 1.53 -10.72
C VAL A 109 26.53 2.37 -9.57
N CYS A 110 27.44 2.64 -8.62
CA CYS A 110 27.15 3.41 -7.41
C CYS A 110 27.33 4.90 -7.67
N GLY A 111 26.29 5.69 -7.36
CA GLY A 111 26.32 7.15 -7.45
C GLY A 111 26.80 7.81 -6.16
N ARG A 112 27.08 9.11 -6.24
CA ARG A 112 27.42 10.03 -5.15
C ARG A 112 26.89 11.42 -5.50
N TYR A 113 26.95 12.34 -4.52
CA TYR A 113 26.52 13.73 -4.69
C TYR A 113 25.03 13.78 -5.08
N GLU A 114 24.63 14.62 -6.04
CA GLU A 114 23.27 14.68 -6.59
C GLU A 114 22.97 13.53 -7.56
N GLY A 115 23.95 12.65 -7.80
CA GLY A 115 23.83 11.47 -8.66
C GLY A 115 24.61 11.62 -9.96
N PHE A 116 23.98 11.24 -11.05
CA PHE A 116 24.60 11.11 -12.37
C PHE A 116 24.06 12.13 -13.35
N ASP A 117 24.89 12.53 -14.30
CA ASP A 117 24.40 13.15 -15.54
C ASP A 117 23.40 12.21 -16.20
N GLN A 118 22.15 12.63 -16.40
CA GLN A 118 21.07 11.76 -16.86
C GLN A 118 21.42 11.02 -18.16
N ARG A 119 22.22 11.62 -19.05
CA ARG A 119 22.62 11.01 -20.32
C ARG A 119 23.42 9.72 -20.14
N ILE A 120 24.13 9.55 -19.02
CA ILE A 120 24.86 8.31 -18.75
C ILE A 120 23.91 7.17 -18.37
N ILE A 121 22.82 7.50 -17.67
CA ILE A 121 21.78 6.53 -17.32
C ILE A 121 21.08 6.14 -18.62
N ASP A 122 20.62 7.11 -19.41
CA ASP A 122 19.89 6.88 -20.66
C ASP A 122 20.68 6.02 -21.66
N GLU A 123 22.00 6.18 -21.72
CA GLU A 123 22.84 5.43 -22.65
C GLU A 123 23.25 4.04 -22.14
N TYR A 124 23.51 3.88 -20.83
CA TYR A 124 24.15 2.67 -20.30
C TYR A 124 23.25 1.80 -19.42
N ALA A 125 22.16 2.33 -18.84
CA ALA A 125 21.35 1.59 -17.89
C ALA A 125 20.53 0.49 -18.57
N ASP A 126 20.72 -0.76 -18.14
CA ASP A 126 19.73 -1.82 -18.37
C ASP A 126 18.64 -1.78 -17.29
N TYR A 127 19.00 -1.34 -16.09
CA TYR A 127 18.10 -1.18 -14.95
C TYR A 127 18.47 0.05 -14.13
N GLU A 128 17.47 0.74 -13.63
CA GLU A 128 17.58 1.68 -12.52
C GLU A 128 16.90 1.05 -11.30
N VAL A 129 17.61 0.96 -10.17
CA VAL A 129 17.11 0.29 -8.97
C VAL A 129 17.21 1.21 -7.75
N SER A 130 16.08 1.36 -7.05
CA SER A 130 16.00 1.97 -5.73
C SER A 130 15.95 0.89 -4.66
N ILE A 131 16.55 1.10 -3.49
CA ILE A 131 16.43 0.16 -2.34
C ILE A 131 15.30 0.52 -1.38
N GLY A 132 14.56 1.61 -1.66
CA GLY A 132 13.40 2.04 -0.89
C GLY A 132 13.20 3.55 -0.89
N ASP A 133 12.10 3.98 -0.28
CA ASP A 133 11.63 5.37 -0.30
C ASP A 133 12.32 6.20 0.80
N TYR A 134 13.63 6.31 0.70
CA TYR A 134 14.50 7.09 1.59
C TYR A 134 15.80 7.48 0.85
N ILE A 135 16.50 8.50 1.35
CA ILE A 135 17.73 9.01 0.74
C ILE A 135 18.95 8.53 1.52
N VAL A 136 19.99 8.13 0.79
CA VAL A 136 21.32 7.77 1.32
C VAL A 136 22.40 8.55 0.59
N SER A 137 23.59 8.69 1.20
CA SER A 137 24.67 9.54 0.68
C SER A 137 25.45 8.96 -0.52
N GLY A 138 25.15 7.73 -0.93
CA GLY A 138 25.83 7.05 -2.02
C GLY A 138 25.28 5.67 -2.32
N GLY A 139 25.59 5.16 -3.51
CA GLY A 139 25.13 3.86 -4.00
C GLY A 139 25.84 2.66 -3.38
N GLU A 140 26.91 2.83 -2.60
CA GLU A 140 27.72 1.71 -2.11
C GLU A 140 26.96 0.78 -1.15
N ILE A 141 26.23 1.34 -0.18
CA ILE A 141 25.38 0.55 0.74
C ILE A 141 24.22 -0.11 -0.03
N PRO A 142 23.45 0.62 -0.88
CA PRO A 142 22.47 0.00 -1.77
C PRO A 142 23.04 -1.12 -2.64
N GLY A 143 24.27 -0.98 -3.14
CA GLY A 143 24.94 -2.01 -3.93
C GLY A 143 25.22 -3.28 -3.14
N VAL A 144 25.63 -3.15 -1.88
CA VAL A 144 25.78 -4.30 -0.97
C VAL A 144 24.43 -4.98 -0.73
N ILE A 145 23.37 -4.22 -0.46
CA ILE A 145 22.03 -4.75 -0.23
C ILE A 145 21.54 -5.52 -1.47
N LEU A 146 21.70 -4.95 -2.65
CA LEU A 146 21.33 -5.57 -3.92
C LEU A 146 22.10 -6.88 -4.14
N MET A 147 23.42 -6.86 -3.96
CA MET A 147 24.25 -8.07 -4.08
C MET A 147 23.85 -9.16 -3.09
N ASP A 148 23.61 -8.81 -1.82
CA ASP A 148 23.21 -9.78 -0.79
C ASP A 148 21.88 -10.43 -1.14
N SER A 149 20.86 -9.60 -1.45
CA SER A 149 19.52 -10.05 -1.84
C SER A 149 19.54 -11.02 -3.02
N ILE A 150 20.26 -10.68 -4.09
CA ILE A 150 20.42 -11.54 -5.27
C ILE A 150 21.18 -12.81 -4.92
N SER A 151 22.30 -12.70 -4.18
CA SER A 151 23.18 -13.84 -3.90
C SER A 151 22.48 -14.93 -3.11
N ARG A 152 21.55 -14.58 -2.22
CA ARG A 152 20.75 -15.56 -1.45
C ARG A 152 19.90 -16.47 -2.34
N LEU A 153 19.51 -16.00 -3.53
CA LEU A 153 18.66 -16.73 -4.47
C LEU A 153 19.47 -17.64 -5.42
N ILE A 154 20.81 -17.54 -5.40
CA ILE A 154 21.67 -18.35 -6.26
C ILE A 154 21.82 -19.77 -5.68
N PRO A 155 21.59 -20.84 -6.48
CA PRO A 155 21.72 -22.21 -6.03
C PRO A 155 23.08 -22.54 -5.39
N GLY A 156 23.03 -23.16 -4.21
CA GLY A 156 24.21 -23.53 -3.42
C GLY A 156 24.89 -22.40 -2.64
N VAL A 157 24.33 -21.18 -2.60
CA VAL A 157 24.78 -20.11 -1.68
C VAL A 157 24.20 -20.34 -0.28
N VAL A 158 22.89 -20.46 -0.18
CA VAL A 158 22.20 -20.83 1.07
C VAL A 158 22.29 -22.35 1.25
N GLY A 159 22.58 -22.80 2.48
CA GLY A 159 22.82 -24.22 2.74
C GLY A 159 21.59 -25.11 2.52
N ASN A 160 20.42 -24.64 2.94
CA ASN A 160 19.15 -25.33 2.70
C ASN A 160 18.27 -24.49 1.78
N GLU A 161 18.11 -24.93 0.53
CA GLU A 161 17.29 -24.23 -0.47
C GLU A 161 15.82 -24.11 -0.06
N GLN A 162 15.33 -25.05 0.77
CA GLN A 162 13.98 -24.96 1.31
C GLN A 162 13.80 -23.75 2.24
N SER A 163 14.87 -23.26 2.86
CA SER A 163 14.83 -22.04 3.66
C SER A 163 14.51 -20.82 2.80
N VAL A 164 15.12 -20.72 1.61
CA VAL A 164 14.83 -19.64 0.65
C VAL A 164 13.37 -19.71 0.18
N LYS A 165 12.89 -20.93 -0.12
CA LYS A 165 11.49 -21.16 -0.54
C LYS A 165 10.46 -20.83 0.55
N THR A 166 10.85 -20.75 1.81
CA THR A 166 9.95 -20.53 2.96
C THR A 166 10.22 -19.22 3.68
N ASP A 167 11.04 -18.34 3.11
CA ASP A 167 11.30 -17.02 3.66
C ASP A 167 10.12 -16.07 3.47
N SER A 168 10.09 -15.03 4.30
CA SER A 168 9.13 -13.93 4.15
C SER A 168 9.21 -13.36 2.73
N LEU A 169 8.07 -12.88 2.24
CA LEU A 169 7.85 -12.32 0.91
C LEU A 169 7.89 -13.35 -0.23
N ASN A 170 8.36 -14.58 0.01
CA ASN A 170 8.18 -15.65 -0.96
C ASN A 170 6.69 -16.05 -0.97
N ASN A 171 6.05 -16.01 -2.14
CA ASN A 171 4.60 -16.13 -2.33
C ASN A 171 3.77 -15.03 -1.64
N SER A 172 4.32 -13.82 -1.49
CA SER A 172 3.61 -12.65 -0.95
C SER A 172 3.07 -12.85 0.47
N LEU A 173 3.78 -13.60 1.32
CA LEU A 173 3.41 -13.82 2.72
C LEU A 173 4.59 -13.62 3.66
N LEU A 174 4.32 -13.18 4.88
CA LEU A 174 5.32 -13.15 5.94
C LEU A 174 5.55 -14.56 6.50
N LYS A 175 6.79 -14.87 6.87
CA LYS A 175 7.11 -16.14 7.54
C LYS A 175 6.38 -16.23 8.88
N HIS A 176 5.96 -17.45 9.23
CA HIS A 176 5.39 -17.75 10.53
C HIS A 176 6.40 -17.49 11.67
N PRO A 177 5.94 -17.26 12.91
CA PRO A 177 6.82 -17.14 14.05
C PRO A 177 7.71 -18.37 14.22
N VAL A 178 9.01 -18.15 14.42
CA VAL A 178 10.01 -19.22 14.59
C VAL A 178 10.40 -19.29 16.07
N TYR A 179 10.48 -20.50 16.60
CA TYR A 179 10.85 -20.78 17.98
C TYR A 179 12.11 -21.64 18.02
N THR A 180 12.91 -21.49 19.07
CA THR A 180 14.10 -22.33 19.31
C THR A 180 14.14 -22.77 20.77
N ARG A 181 15.07 -23.68 21.08
CA ARG A 181 15.29 -24.19 22.44
C ARG A 181 15.76 -23.07 23.38
N PRO A 182 15.41 -23.13 24.68
CA PRO A 182 14.60 -24.17 25.34
C PRO A 182 13.07 -23.97 25.18
N GLU A 183 12.28 -25.02 25.41
CA GLU A 183 10.82 -25.02 25.20
C GLU A 183 10.06 -24.02 26.09
N LYS A 184 10.56 -23.77 27.31
CA LYS A 184 10.00 -22.82 28.26
C LYS A 184 11.07 -21.83 28.67
N ILE A 185 10.76 -20.53 28.51
CA ILE A 185 11.58 -19.42 28.98
C ILE A 185 10.69 -18.54 29.85
N SER A 186 11.01 -18.47 31.15
CA SER A 186 10.19 -17.76 32.14
C SER A 186 8.72 -18.22 32.09
N ASN A 187 7.78 -17.32 31.81
CA ASN A 187 6.35 -17.60 31.68
C ASN A 187 5.90 -17.82 30.21
N LYS A 188 6.82 -17.86 29.26
CA LYS A 188 6.54 -18.08 27.83
C LYS A 188 6.86 -19.52 27.44
N LYS A 189 5.97 -20.17 26.69
CA LYS A 189 6.14 -21.55 26.20
C LYS A 189 6.06 -21.57 24.68
N VAL A 190 6.82 -22.46 24.06
CA VAL A 190 6.63 -22.82 22.64
C VAL A 190 5.22 -23.42 22.47
N PRO A 191 4.48 -23.08 21.40
CA PRO A 191 3.21 -23.72 21.10
C PRO A 191 3.34 -25.26 21.09
N LYS A 192 2.47 -25.95 21.86
CA LYS A 192 2.48 -27.42 21.99
C LYS A 192 2.47 -28.15 20.64
N ILE A 193 1.82 -27.56 19.63
CA ILE A 193 1.74 -28.13 18.29
C ILE A 193 3.12 -28.25 17.61
N LEU A 194 4.05 -27.32 17.87
CA LEU A 194 5.39 -27.31 17.30
C LEU A 194 6.30 -28.37 17.92
N VAL A 195 5.97 -28.88 19.11
CA VAL A 195 6.69 -29.97 19.79
C VAL A 195 5.98 -31.33 19.67
N SER A 196 4.86 -31.39 18.94
CA SER A 196 4.03 -32.61 18.83
C SER A 196 4.61 -33.71 17.92
N GLY A 197 5.56 -33.37 17.05
CA GLY A 197 6.07 -34.27 16.00
C GLY A 197 5.15 -34.47 14.79
N ASP A 198 3.92 -33.94 14.82
CA ASP A 198 2.95 -34.07 13.72
C ASP A 198 3.27 -33.07 12.59
N HIS A 199 4.05 -33.49 11.61
CA HIS A 199 4.49 -32.63 10.49
C HIS A 199 3.34 -32.00 9.72
N LYS A 200 2.20 -32.68 9.58
CA LYS A 200 1.05 -32.15 8.85
C LYS A 200 0.41 -30.99 9.64
N LYS A 201 0.14 -31.20 10.92
CA LYS A 201 -0.43 -30.15 11.78
C LYS A 201 0.53 -28.97 11.97
N ILE A 202 1.84 -29.23 12.03
CA ILE A 202 2.84 -28.17 12.10
C ILE A 202 2.80 -27.31 10.82
N LYS A 203 2.68 -27.94 9.63
CA LYS A 203 2.58 -27.22 8.36
C LYS A 203 1.31 -26.37 8.29
N GLU A 204 0.17 -26.92 8.72
CA GLU A 204 -1.11 -26.20 8.80
C GLU A 204 -1.02 -25.00 9.76
N PHE A 205 -0.51 -25.23 10.98
CA PHE A 205 -0.30 -24.18 11.97
C PHE A 205 0.63 -23.06 11.45
N ASN A 206 1.71 -23.43 10.77
CA ASN A 206 2.65 -22.46 10.18
C ASN A 206 1.99 -21.65 9.07
N ARG A 207 1.16 -22.28 8.22
CA ARG A 207 0.41 -21.57 7.18
C ARG A 207 -0.58 -20.58 7.78
N GLU A 208 -1.39 -21.01 8.74
CA GLU A 208 -2.35 -20.13 9.42
C GLU A 208 -1.65 -18.97 10.14
N SER A 209 -0.55 -19.24 10.85
CA SER A 209 0.24 -18.23 11.55
C SER A 209 0.88 -17.21 10.60
N SER A 210 1.34 -17.68 9.43
CA SER A 210 1.88 -16.83 8.36
C SER A 210 0.82 -15.88 7.79
N LEU A 211 -0.38 -16.40 7.50
CA LEU A 211 -1.51 -15.60 7.01
C LEU A 211 -1.94 -14.56 8.05
N MET A 212 -1.99 -14.94 9.32
CA MET A 212 -2.34 -14.03 10.42
C MET A 212 -1.31 -12.92 10.63
N ALA A 213 -0.02 -13.27 10.60
CA ALA A 213 1.06 -12.28 10.67
C ALA A 213 0.98 -11.30 9.49
N THR A 214 0.74 -11.82 8.29
CA THR A 214 0.61 -11.02 7.07
C THR A 214 -0.59 -10.07 7.16
N LEU A 215 -1.79 -10.56 7.51
CA LEU A 215 -2.98 -9.72 7.70
C LEU A 215 -2.77 -8.60 8.71
N LYS A 216 -2.03 -8.87 9.79
CA LYS A 216 -1.81 -7.89 10.87
C LYS A 216 -0.74 -6.85 10.52
N MET A 217 0.33 -7.25 9.84
CA MET A 217 1.53 -6.42 9.67
C MET A 217 1.69 -5.86 8.25
N ARG A 218 1.26 -6.61 7.23
CA ARG A 218 1.48 -6.34 5.81
C ARG A 218 0.29 -6.86 4.97
N GLU A 219 -0.90 -6.37 5.28
CA GLU A 219 -2.15 -6.75 4.59
C GLU A 219 -2.06 -6.53 3.08
N ASP A 220 -1.28 -5.54 2.65
CA ASP A 220 -0.98 -5.23 1.25
C ASP A 220 -0.43 -6.44 0.48
N LEU A 221 0.34 -7.32 1.12
CA LEU A 221 0.92 -8.49 0.48
C LEU A 221 -0.13 -9.56 0.13
N LEU A 222 -1.26 -9.60 0.85
CA LEU A 222 -2.30 -10.61 0.61
C LEU A 222 -2.96 -10.47 -0.77
N SER A 223 -2.90 -9.29 -1.38
CA SER A 223 -3.44 -9.03 -2.72
C SER A 223 -2.84 -9.94 -3.80
N ASN A 224 -1.56 -10.28 -3.63
CA ASN A 224 -0.80 -11.12 -4.55
C ASN A 224 -0.52 -12.52 -3.98
N ALA A 225 -1.12 -12.86 -2.83
CA ALA A 225 -0.92 -14.16 -2.20
C ALA A 225 -1.90 -15.19 -2.78
N GLU A 226 -1.42 -16.40 -3.05
CA GLU A 226 -2.30 -17.52 -3.40
C GLU A 226 -3.07 -17.97 -2.16
N LEU A 227 -4.36 -17.61 -2.09
CA LEU A 227 -5.27 -17.95 -1.00
C LEU A 227 -6.34 -18.94 -1.45
N THR A 228 -6.56 -19.98 -0.66
CA THR A 228 -7.73 -20.84 -0.83
C THR A 228 -9.01 -20.11 -0.42
N ILE A 229 -10.17 -20.58 -0.91
CA ILE A 229 -11.48 -20.03 -0.54
C ILE A 229 -11.69 -20.05 0.99
N LYS A 230 -11.20 -21.11 1.67
CA LYS A 230 -11.31 -21.26 3.13
C LYS A 230 -10.45 -20.22 3.86
N GLU A 231 -9.20 -20.04 3.44
CA GLU A 231 -8.27 -19.05 4.02
C GLU A 231 -8.81 -17.63 3.84
N ARG A 232 -9.28 -17.29 2.63
CA ARG A 232 -9.88 -15.98 2.34
C ARG A 232 -11.08 -15.70 3.25
N LYS A 233 -11.97 -16.68 3.42
CA LYS A 233 -13.14 -16.55 4.33
C LYS A 233 -12.70 -16.37 5.79
N ALA A 234 -11.70 -17.11 6.25
CA ALA A 234 -11.17 -16.99 7.60
C ALA A 234 -10.55 -15.61 7.86
N LEU A 235 -9.71 -15.13 6.94
CA LEU A 235 -9.09 -13.80 7.04
C LEU A 235 -10.11 -12.68 7.03
N LYS A 236 -11.12 -12.75 6.14
CA LYS A 236 -12.25 -11.79 6.13
C LYS A 236 -13.00 -11.77 7.45
N LYS A 237 -13.26 -12.94 8.04
CA LYS A 237 -13.92 -13.04 9.35
C LYS A 237 -13.07 -12.36 10.43
N ILE A 238 -11.78 -12.67 10.50
CA ILE A 238 -10.84 -12.12 11.49
C ILE A 238 -10.73 -10.61 11.35
N LYS A 239 -10.57 -10.10 10.12
CA LYS A 239 -10.51 -8.66 9.87
C LYS A 239 -11.79 -7.96 10.27
N ARG A 240 -12.95 -8.53 9.91
CA ARG A 240 -14.27 -8.00 10.33
C ARG A 240 -14.43 -7.97 11.84
N ASP A 241 -13.99 -9.01 12.54
CA ASP A 241 -14.09 -9.09 14.01
C ASP A 241 -13.08 -8.12 14.69
N THR A 242 -12.00 -7.74 13.99
CA THR A 242 -11.01 -6.74 14.46
C THR A 242 -11.47 -5.31 14.19
N ILE A 243 -12.17 -5.09 13.08
CA ILE A 243 -12.73 -3.77 12.73
C ILE A 243 -13.96 -3.53 13.62
N SER A 244 -13.76 -2.81 14.72
CA SER A 244 -14.84 -2.27 15.57
C SER A 244 -15.50 -1.05 14.89
N SER A 245 -15.79 -1.11 13.58
CA SER A 245 -16.19 0.08 12.82
C SER A 245 -17.55 0.60 13.30
N ASN A 246 -17.51 1.63 14.14
CA ASN A 246 -18.63 2.48 14.45
C ASN A 246 -18.86 3.47 13.29
N SER A 247 -18.95 2.95 12.07
CA SER A 247 -19.05 3.76 10.84
C SER A 247 -20.48 3.86 10.36
N TYR A 248 -20.87 5.09 10.07
CA TYR A 248 -22.19 5.50 9.62
C TYR A 248 -22.04 6.32 8.34
N LEU A 249 -23.04 6.28 7.48
CA LEU A 249 -23.07 7.08 6.25
C LEU A 249 -24.32 7.94 6.23
N ALA A 250 -24.23 9.18 5.78
CA ALA A 250 -25.38 10.02 5.47
C ALA A 250 -25.33 10.55 4.03
N LEU A 251 -26.41 10.31 3.29
CA LEU A 251 -26.70 11.04 2.05
C LEU A 251 -27.38 12.35 2.42
N VAL A 252 -26.80 13.46 1.97
CA VAL A 252 -27.21 14.81 2.32
C VAL A 252 -27.91 15.46 1.14
N HIS A 253 -29.17 15.84 1.33
CA HIS A 253 -29.94 16.59 0.32
C HIS A 253 -30.03 18.09 0.61
N TYR A 254 -29.64 18.51 1.81
CA TYR A 254 -29.51 19.90 2.22
C TYR A 254 -28.60 20.01 3.47
N PRO A 255 -27.73 21.04 3.56
CA PRO A 255 -27.50 22.10 2.55
C PRO A 255 -26.52 21.66 1.45
N ILE A 256 -26.92 21.84 0.19
CA ILE A 256 -26.15 21.45 -1.00
C ILE A 256 -25.85 22.70 -1.83
N GLN A 257 -24.61 22.84 -2.31
CA GLN A 257 -24.22 23.92 -3.20
C GLN A 257 -24.51 23.51 -4.65
N ASN A 258 -25.10 24.39 -5.46
CA ASN A 258 -25.26 24.18 -6.90
C ASN A 258 -24.09 24.75 -7.71
N ILE A 259 -24.12 24.60 -9.04
CA ILE A 259 -23.09 25.12 -9.95
C ILE A 259 -22.90 26.66 -9.86
N LYS A 260 -23.95 27.38 -9.46
CA LYS A 260 -23.94 28.85 -9.26
C LYS A 260 -23.48 29.26 -7.87
N GLY A 261 -23.20 28.30 -6.99
CA GLY A 261 -22.80 28.54 -5.61
C GLY A 261 -23.94 28.77 -4.62
N GLU A 262 -25.19 28.63 -5.05
CA GLU A 262 -26.37 28.81 -4.19
C GLU A 262 -26.62 27.57 -3.34
N ILE A 263 -27.15 27.77 -2.12
CA ILE A 263 -27.54 26.67 -1.23
C ILE A 263 -28.96 26.22 -1.59
N ILE A 264 -29.08 24.98 -2.07
CA ILE A 264 -30.32 24.39 -2.55
C ILE A 264 -30.68 23.11 -1.80
N LYS A 265 -31.94 22.70 -1.98
CA LYS A 265 -32.45 21.37 -1.60
C LYS A 265 -32.50 20.53 -2.86
N THR A 266 -32.02 19.30 -2.81
CA THR A 266 -32.06 18.36 -3.94
C THR A 266 -33.14 17.31 -3.73
N SER A 267 -33.61 16.67 -4.80
CA SER A 267 -34.61 15.59 -4.72
C SER A 267 -33.98 14.26 -4.31
N LEU A 268 -34.71 13.45 -3.54
CA LEU A 268 -34.36 12.06 -3.26
C LEU A 268 -34.79 11.15 -4.41
N THR A 269 -33.92 10.26 -4.86
CA THR A 269 -34.24 9.26 -5.88
C THR A 269 -34.28 7.85 -5.28
N ASN A 270 -35.11 6.98 -5.83
CA ASN A 270 -35.19 5.57 -5.41
C ASN A 270 -33.85 4.83 -5.59
N LEU A 271 -33.11 5.14 -6.66
CA LEU A 271 -31.80 4.54 -6.92
C LEU A 271 -30.78 4.88 -5.83
N ASP A 272 -30.78 6.11 -5.31
CA ASP A 272 -29.89 6.51 -4.22
C ASP A 272 -30.17 5.75 -2.93
N ILE A 273 -31.43 5.38 -2.69
CA ILE A 273 -31.80 4.58 -1.51
C ILE A 273 -31.22 3.17 -1.65
N GLN A 274 -31.48 2.51 -2.79
CA GLN A 274 -31.18 1.09 -2.94
C GLN A 274 -29.68 0.80 -3.13
N ASP A 275 -29.01 1.53 -4.03
CA ASP A 275 -27.63 1.21 -4.40
C ASP A 275 -26.63 1.61 -3.31
N ILE A 276 -26.88 2.74 -2.62
CA ILE A 276 -26.06 3.14 -1.48
C ILE A 276 -26.30 2.21 -0.29
N ALA A 277 -27.55 1.79 -0.02
CA ALA A 277 -27.81 0.81 1.03
C ALA A 277 -27.05 -0.50 0.82
N ARG A 278 -27.02 -1.00 -0.43
CA ARG A 278 -26.23 -2.19 -0.79
C ARG A 278 -24.74 -1.97 -0.59
N SER A 279 -24.21 -0.82 -1.01
CA SER A 279 -22.80 -0.47 -0.81
C SER A 279 -22.46 -0.41 0.68
N CYS A 280 -23.31 0.26 1.49
CA CYS A 280 -23.19 0.30 2.94
C CYS A 280 -23.14 -1.10 3.56
N MET A 281 -24.06 -1.99 3.16
CA MET A 281 -24.11 -3.37 3.65
C MET A 281 -22.86 -4.16 3.26
N ALA A 282 -22.36 -4.00 2.04
CA ALA A 282 -21.17 -4.69 1.54
C ALA A 282 -19.89 -4.32 2.33
N TYR A 283 -19.77 -3.05 2.73
CA TYR A 283 -18.60 -2.52 3.44
C TYR A 283 -18.80 -2.39 4.96
N GLY A 284 -19.87 -2.98 5.52
CA GLY A 284 -20.07 -3.05 6.97
C GLY A 284 -20.46 -1.73 7.65
N ILE A 285 -21.06 -0.79 6.91
CA ILE A 285 -21.60 0.45 7.47
C ILE A 285 -22.85 0.14 8.32
N LYS A 286 -22.85 0.57 9.58
CA LYS A 286 -23.87 0.20 10.58
C LYS A 286 -25.27 0.71 10.22
N LYS A 287 -25.36 1.98 9.82
CA LYS A 287 -26.60 2.60 9.33
C LYS A 287 -26.29 3.57 8.20
N TYR A 288 -27.20 3.57 7.23
CA TYR A 288 -27.26 4.52 6.14
C TYR A 288 -28.39 5.52 6.42
N PHE A 289 -28.04 6.76 6.68
CA PHE A 289 -28.97 7.85 6.90
C PHE A 289 -29.24 8.61 5.59
N ILE A 290 -30.49 9.03 5.39
CA ILE A 290 -30.86 10.00 4.36
C ILE A 290 -31.31 11.26 5.10
N THR A 291 -30.67 12.39 4.84
CA THR A 291 -30.99 13.65 5.50
C THR A 291 -31.67 14.60 4.52
N HIS A 292 -32.94 14.90 4.81
CA HIS A 292 -33.77 15.71 3.92
C HIS A 292 -34.71 16.61 4.73
N PRO A 293 -34.75 17.94 4.51
CA PRO A 293 -35.54 18.86 5.33
C PRO A 293 -37.04 18.88 4.97
N ILE A 294 -37.38 18.61 3.70
CA ILE A 294 -38.78 18.56 3.20
C ILE A 294 -39.48 17.27 3.65
N LYS A 295 -40.68 17.39 4.22
CA LYS A 295 -41.45 16.26 4.79
C LYS A 295 -41.94 15.29 3.72
N GLU A 296 -42.36 15.82 2.57
CA GLU A 296 -42.90 15.08 1.43
C GLU A 296 -41.83 14.15 0.83
N GLN A 297 -40.59 14.65 0.71
CA GLN A 297 -39.45 13.86 0.26
C GLN A 297 -39.07 12.76 1.26
N ARG A 298 -39.15 13.04 2.57
CA ARG A 298 -38.99 11.99 3.59
C ARG A 298 -40.08 10.94 3.51
N LYS A 299 -41.34 11.34 3.29
CA LYS A 299 -42.46 10.41 3.11
C LYS A 299 -42.30 9.55 1.86
N LEU A 300 -41.83 10.12 0.75
CA LEU A 300 -41.48 9.39 -0.47
C LEU A 300 -40.44 8.31 -0.17
N GLY A 301 -39.33 8.67 0.49
CA GLY A 301 -38.31 7.70 0.88
C GLY A 301 -38.84 6.62 1.82
N GLN A 302 -39.73 6.99 2.76
CA GLN A 302 -40.34 6.04 3.68
C GLN A 302 -41.25 5.05 2.95
N ASN A 303 -42.09 5.51 2.03
CA ASN A 303 -42.93 4.64 1.19
C ASN A 303 -42.10 3.64 0.39
N VAL A 304 -40.95 4.06 -0.14
CA VAL A 304 -40.01 3.14 -0.80
C VAL A 304 -39.53 2.07 0.17
N LEU A 305 -39.05 2.46 1.36
CA LEU A 305 -38.58 1.51 2.36
C LEU A 305 -39.67 0.52 2.82
N ASP A 306 -40.90 1.00 2.99
CA ASP A 306 -42.03 0.19 3.46
C ASP A 306 -42.45 -0.82 2.39
N TYR A 307 -42.58 -0.39 1.12
CA TYR A 307 -42.88 -1.28 -0.01
C TYR A 307 -41.92 -2.48 -0.06
N TRP A 308 -40.62 -2.22 0.09
CA TRP A 308 -39.60 -3.29 0.05
C TRP A 308 -39.57 -4.15 1.30
N ARG A 309 -39.97 -3.63 2.47
CA ARG A 309 -40.09 -4.42 3.70
C ARG A 309 -41.27 -5.38 3.62
N GLU A 310 -42.39 -4.91 3.10
CA GLU A 310 -43.60 -5.72 2.92
C GLU A 310 -43.40 -6.81 1.86
N SER A 311 -42.73 -6.50 0.74
CA SER A 311 -42.42 -7.46 -0.33
C SER A 311 -41.41 -8.53 0.08
N ALA A 312 -40.63 -8.32 1.14
CA ALA A 312 -39.66 -9.31 1.65
C ALA A 312 -40.35 -10.54 2.29
N SER A 313 -41.63 -10.43 2.64
CA SER A 313 -42.44 -11.50 3.26
C SER A 313 -42.78 -12.65 2.30
N SER A 314 -42.69 -12.44 0.99
CA SER A 314 -43.03 -13.44 -0.03
C SER A 314 -41.78 -14.15 -0.57
N LYS A 315 -41.47 -15.34 -0.04
CA LYS A 315 -40.70 -16.47 -0.63
C LYS A 315 -39.32 -16.21 -1.32
N ASN A 316 -38.78 -15.00 -1.30
CA ASN A 316 -37.45 -14.68 -1.85
C ASN A 316 -36.70 -13.75 -0.88
N SER A 317 -36.08 -14.33 0.15
CA SER A 317 -35.11 -13.67 1.02
C SER A 317 -33.81 -13.34 0.28
N SER A 318 -33.91 -12.61 -0.84
CA SER A 318 -32.75 -12.14 -1.57
C SER A 318 -31.97 -11.16 -0.70
N THR A 319 -30.64 -11.24 -0.79
CA THR A 319 -29.67 -10.36 -0.10
C THR A 319 -29.88 -8.86 -0.36
N LYS A 320 -30.76 -8.48 -1.29
CA LYS A 320 -31.12 -7.09 -1.60
C LYS A 320 -32.03 -6.47 -0.53
N HIS A 321 -32.96 -7.24 0.03
CA HIS A 321 -33.94 -6.71 1.01
C HIS A 321 -33.29 -6.41 2.37
N SER A 322 -32.29 -7.17 2.78
CA SER A 322 -31.60 -6.98 4.05
C SER A 322 -30.84 -5.64 4.12
N ALA A 323 -30.34 -5.14 2.99
CA ALA A 323 -29.64 -3.86 2.93
C ALA A 323 -30.54 -2.68 3.31
N LEU A 324 -31.82 -2.72 2.94
CA LEU A 324 -32.79 -1.64 3.21
C LEU A 324 -33.18 -1.55 4.70
N GLY A 325 -33.01 -2.64 5.47
CA GLY A 325 -33.19 -2.62 6.93
C GLY A 325 -32.23 -1.67 7.66
N ASN A 326 -31.10 -1.35 7.02
CA ASN A 326 -30.10 -0.44 7.58
C ASN A 326 -30.30 1.02 7.17
N VAL A 327 -31.35 1.33 6.42
CA VAL A 327 -31.66 2.70 5.99
C VAL A 327 -32.55 3.39 7.02
N GLU A 328 -32.28 4.65 7.28
CA GLU A 328 -33.09 5.52 8.14
C GLU A 328 -33.16 6.94 7.58
N ILE A 329 -34.33 7.58 7.67
CA ILE A 329 -34.55 8.92 7.13
C ILE A 329 -34.68 9.93 8.27
N ASN A 330 -33.86 10.99 8.19
CA ASN A 330 -33.75 12.06 9.18
C ASN A 330 -34.01 13.43 8.55
N ASN A 331 -34.34 14.42 9.39
CA ASN A 331 -34.66 15.77 8.91
C ASN A 331 -33.43 16.63 8.59
N SER A 332 -32.26 16.29 9.17
CA SER A 332 -31.04 17.10 9.09
C SER A 332 -29.79 16.30 9.49
N ILE A 333 -28.62 16.78 9.10
CA ILE A 333 -27.31 16.25 9.55
C ILE A 333 -27.23 16.28 11.08
N ASN A 334 -27.64 17.38 11.71
CA ASN A 334 -27.60 17.54 13.16
C ASN A 334 -28.45 16.50 13.90
N SER A 335 -29.63 16.15 13.37
CA SER A 335 -30.45 15.09 13.95
C SER A 335 -29.75 13.72 13.91
N THR A 336 -29.04 13.43 12.80
CA THR A 336 -28.24 12.22 12.66
C THR A 336 -27.07 12.19 13.65
N ILE A 337 -26.32 13.29 13.77
CA ILE A 337 -25.21 13.41 14.73
C ILE A 337 -25.69 13.20 16.17
N LYS A 338 -26.80 13.84 16.57
CA LYS A 338 -27.41 13.66 17.90
C LYS A 338 -27.80 12.20 18.15
N LYS A 339 -28.34 11.52 17.13
CA LYS A 339 -28.75 10.12 17.26
C LYS A 339 -27.55 9.18 17.46
N ILE A 340 -26.49 9.34 16.67
CA ILE A 340 -25.25 8.58 16.84
C ILE A 340 -24.62 8.88 18.20
N THR A 341 -24.63 10.15 18.62
CA THR A 341 -24.15 10.57 19.95
C THR A 341 -24.92 9.87 21.07
N LYS A 342 -26.24 9.73 20.95
CA LYS A 342 -27.06 9.01 21.93
C LYS A 342 -26.72 7.51 21.99
N ILE A 343 -26.32 6.90 20.88
CA ILE A 343 -25.97 5.48 20.81
C ILE A 343 -24.61 5.20 21.49
N HIS A 344 -23.62 6.08 21.27
CA HIS A 344 -22.23 5.86 21.70
C HIS A 344 -21.79 6.69 22.91
N GLY A 345 -22.62 7.62 23.38
CA GLY A 345 -22.27 8.57 24.43
C GLY A 345 -21.27 9.67 24.03
N MET A 346 -20.86 9.72 22.75
CA MET A 346 -19.89 10.70 22.24
C MET A 346 -20.21 11.14 20.80
N ARG A 347 -19.83 12.37 20.44
CA ARG A 347 -20.05 12.93 19.10
C ARG A 347 -19.24 12.13 18.06
N PRO A 348 -19.86 11.70 16.93
CA PRO A 348 -19.10 11.11 15.85
C PRO A 348 -18.16 12.10 15.18
N LYS A 349 -16.99 11.63 14.76
CA LYS A 349 -16.12 12.36 13.83
C LYS A 349 -16.80 12.40 12.46
N VAL A 350 -17.02 13.60 11.96
CA VAL A 350 -17.69 13.87 10.69
C VAL A 350 -16.63 13.91 9.58
N VAL A 351 -16.82 13.07 8.56
CA VAL A 351 -15.95 12.99 7.39
C VAL A 351 -16.76 13.44 6.18
N ALA A 352 -16.50 14.65 5.67
CA ALA A 352 -17.14 15.14 4.47
C ALA A 352 -16.44 14.64 3.20
N THR A 353 -17.23 14.55 2.13
CA THR A 353 -16.75 14.23 0.77
C THR A 353 -17.18 15.34 -0.18
N ASP A 354 -16.29 15.70 -1.10
CA ASP A 354 -16.56 16.69 -2.14
C ASP A 354 -15.76 16.36 -3.40
N GLY A 355 -16.25 16.79 -4.57
CA GLY A 355 -15.55 16.62 -5.85
C GLY A 355 -14.48 17.69 -6.09
N ARG A 356 -14.56 18.83 -5.40
CA ARG A 356 -13.62 19.96 -5.52
C ARG A 356 -12.36 19.70 -4.71
N ILE A 357 -11.19 20.09 -5.21
CA ILE A 357 -9.91 19.98 -4.48
C ILE A 357 -9.78 21.15 -3.49
N MET A 358 -9.39 20.85 -2.25
CA MET A 358 -9.20 21.81 -1.16
C MET A 358 -7.86 21.57 -0.45
N HIS A 359 -7.31 22.61 0.19
CA HIS A 359 -5.97 22.57 0.79
C HIS A 359 -5.87 21.71 2.06
N ASN A 360 -6.96 21.48 2.77
CA ASN A 360 -7.03 20.80 4.07
C ASN A 360 -7.55 19.34 3.98
N MET A 361 -7.41 18.71 2.82
CA MET A 361 -7.93 17.36 2.58
C MET A 361 -7.04 16.25 3.15
N VAL A 362 -7.66 15.16 3.61
CA VAL A 362 -6.98 13.97 4.12
C VAL A 362 -7.03 12.80 3.12
N ASN A 363 -6.02 11.92 3.16
CA ASN A 363 -5.98 10.73 2.32
C ASN A 363 -6.85 9.61 2.88
N TYR A 364 -7.29 8.70 2.01
CA TYR A 364 -8.04 7.50 2.41
C TYR A 364 -7.25 6.61 3.37
N SER A 365 -5.93 6.47 3.16
CA SER A 365 -5.04 5.70 4.03
C SER A 365 -4.98 6.25 5.46
N ASP A 366 -5.05 7.58 5.62
CA ASP A 366 -5.06 8.22 6.94
C ASP A 366 -6.35 7.91 7.70
N ILE A 367 -7.50 7.95 7.01
CA ILE A 367 -8.79 7.55 7.59
C ILE A 367 -8.82 6.06 7.91
N LYS A 368 -8.36 5.20 7.00
CA LYS A 368 -8.27 3.74 7.21
C LYS A 368 -7.43 3.42 8.45
N ARG A 369 -6.28 4.09 8.64
CA ARG A 369 -5.46 3.94 9.85
C ARG A 369 -6.22 4.37 11.10
N LYS A 370 -6.86 5.55 11.10
CA LYS A 370 -7.61 6.06 12.26
C LYS A 370 -8.75 5.12 12.69
N LEU A 371 -9.49 4.57 11.74
CA LEU A 371 -10.56 3.59 11.98
C LEU A 371 -10.08 2.29 12.65
N THR A 372 -8.79 1.97 12.51
CA THR A 372 -8.19 0.79 13.16
C THR A 372 -7.53 1.10 14.51
N THR A 373 -7.37 2.37 14.86
CA THR A 373 -6.61 2.80 16.06
C THR A 373 -7.48 3.43 17.15
N ASP A 374 -8.69 3.90 16.83
CA ASP A 374 -9.61 4.47 17.81
C ASP A 374 -11.03 3.91 17.64
N ASP A 375 -11.76 3.79 18.75
CA ASP A 375 -13.14 3.25 18.79
C ASP A 375 -14.22 4.34 18.56
N THR A 376 -13.82 5.55 18.17
CA THR A 376 -14.78 6.66 18.01
C THR A 376 -15.74 6.40 16.85
N PRO A 377 -17.02 6.82 16.95
CA PRO A 377 -17.92 6.70 15.83
C PRO A 377 -17.55 7.67 14.71
N TYR A 378 -17.68 7.24 13.46
CA TYR A 378 -17.44 8.05 12.26
C TYR A 378 -18.73 8.20 11.46
N LEU A 379 -19.01 9.41 10.98
CA LEU A 379 -20.13 9.71 10.10
C LEU A 379 -19.60 10.27 8.77
N PHE A 380 -19.74 9.49 7.70
CA PHE A 380 -19.35 9.90 6.35
C PHE A 380 -20.50 10.63 5.67
N LEU A 381 -20.27 11.88 5.25
CA LEU A 381 -21.25 12.71 4.56
C LEU A 381 -21.01 12.70 3.06
N PHE A 382 -22.05 12.38 2.30
CA PHE A 382 -22.07 12.45 0.85
C PHE A 382 -23.11 13.45 0.41
N GLY A 383 -22.66 14.54 -0.20
CA GLY A 383 -23.54 15.52 -0.81
C GLY A 383 -24.10 15.02 -2.15
N THR A 384 -25.35 15.36 -2.42
CA THR A 384 -25.96 15.20 -3.74
C THR A 384 -25.72 16.45 -4.60
N GLY A 385 -26.12 16.41 -5.88
CA GLY A 385 -25.97 17.56 -6.79
C GLY A 385 -24.50 17.90 -7.03
N TRP A 386 -24.12 19.15 -6.78
CA TRP A 386 -22.76 19.67 -7.01
C TRP A 386 -21.84 19.63 -5.78
N GLY A 387 -22.32 19.12 -4.64
CA GLY A 387 -21.51 18.94 -3.43
C GLY A 387 -22.08 19.60 -2.19
N LEU A 388 -21.45 19.34 -1.04
CA LEU A 388 -21.88 19.87 0.24
C LEU A 388 -21.67 21.41 0.29
N ALA A 389 -22.57 22.11 0.98
CA ALA A 389 -22.37 23.53 1.24
C ALA A 389 -21.09 23.76 2.06
N LYS A 390 -20.43 24.90 1.83
CA LYS A 390 -19.17 25.27 2.50
C LYS A 390 -19.25 25.17 4.02
N GLU A 391 -20.36 25.60 4.62
CA GLU A 391 -20.58 25.51 6.07
C GLU A 391 -20.50 24.05 6.59
N VAL A 392 -20.96 23.06 5.81
CA VAL A 392 -20.86 21.65 6.22
C VAL A 392 -19.43 21.16 6.13
N LEU A 393 -18.69 21.59 5.10
CA LEU A 393 -17.28 21.25 4.92
C LEU A 393 -16.43 21.84 6.05
N ASP A 394 -16.63 23.12 6.37
CA ASP A 394 -15.88 23.84 7.41
C ASP A 394 -16.16 23.28 8.83
N ASN A 395 -17.36 22.73 9.07
CA ASN A 395 -17.74 22.10 10.33
C ASN A 395 -17.41 20.59 10.42
N SER A 396 -16.83 20.01 9.38
CA SER A 396 -16.43 18.59 9.36
C SER A 396 -15.05 18.41 10.00
N ASP A 397 -14.88 17.32 10.74
CA ASP A 397 -13.59 16.99 11.36
C ASP A 397 -12.53 16.63 10.31
N TYR A 398 -12.96 16.06 9.17
CA TYR A 398 -12.11 15.74 8.04
C TYR A 398 -12.82 15.97 6.71
N ILE A 399 -12.07 16.34 5.68
CA ILE A 399 -12.53 16.39 4.29
C ILE A 399 -11.71 15.39 3.48
N LEU A 400 -12.35 14.38 2.90
CA LEU A 400 -11.67 13.37 2.09
C LEU A 400 -11.25 13.94 0.73
N LYS A 401 -10.10 13.50 0.23
CA LYS A 401 -9.72 13.75 -1.17
C LYS A 401 -10.81 13.23 -2.13
N PRO A 402 -11.08 13.95 -3.24
CA PRO A 402 -12.04 13.51 -4.24
C PRO A 402 -11.60 12.22 -4.92
N VAL A 403 -12.56 11.52 -5.51
CA VAL A 403 -12.26 10.42 -6.44
C VAL A 403 -11.63 11.02 -7.70
N GLY A 404 -10.32 10.89 -7.84
CA GLY A 404 -9.57 11.39 -9.00
C GLY A 404 -9.62 10.46 -10.22
N SER A 405 -9.40 11.06 -11.39
CA SER A 405 -9.26 10.40 -12.70
C SER A 405 -8.13 11.09 -13.50
N TYR A 406 -7.56 10.43 -14.50
CA TYR A 406 -6.57 11.04 -15.41
C TYR A 406 -7.20 12.00 -16.44
N TYR A 407 -8.53 12.05 -16.50
CA TYR A 407 -9.31 12.90 -17.40
C TYR A 407 -10.08 13.97 -16.60
N ASP A 408 -10.46 15.04 -17.29
CA ASP A 408 -11.08 16.22 -16.66
C ASP A 408 -12.50 15.98 -16.13
N TYR A 409 -13.18 14.92 -16.59
CA TYR A 409 -14.55 14.63 -16.14
C TYR A 409 -14.54 14.08 -14.70
N ASN A 410 -15.03 14.89 -13.75
CA ASN A 410 -15.06 14.57 -12.31
C ASN A 410 -16.48 14.52 -11.70
N HIS A 411 -17.52 14.58 -12.53
CA HIS A 411 -18.92 14.61 -12.09
C HIS A 411 -19.52 13.19 -11.99
N LEU A 412 -19.00 12.39 -11.05
CA LEU A 412 -19.51 11.05 -10.77
C LEU A 412 -20.91 11.09 -10.14
N SER A 413 -21.72 10.07 -10.40
CA SER A 413 -22.94 9.87 -9.61
C SER A 413 -22.57 9.64 -8.14
N VAL A 414 -23.38 10.16 -7.21
CA VAL A 414 -23.14 9.99 -5.77
C VAL A 414 -23.07 8.51 -5.37
N ARG A 415 -23.86 7.65 -6.03
CA ARG A 415 -23.84 6.19 -5.84
C ARG A 415 -22.48 5.58 -6.19
N SER A 416 -21.91 5.98 -7.33
CA SER A 416 -20.58 5.55 -7.77
C SER A 416 -19.50 6.07 -6.83
N ALA A 417 -19.58 7.35 -6.43
CA ALA A 417 -18.64 7.96 -5.51
C ALA A 417 -18.64 7.25 -4.15
N VAL A 418 -19.82 6.93 -3.60
CA VAL A 418 -19.97 6.16 -2.36
C VAL A 418 -19.30 4.80 -2.48
N ALA A 419 -19.60 4.03 -3.53
CA ALA A 419 -19.03 2.69 -3.70
C ALA A 419 -17.50 2.72 -3.76
N ILE A 420 -16.92 3.63 -4.55
CA ILE A 420 -15.46 3.76 -4.70
C ILE A 420 -14.81 4.23 -3.39
N ILE A 421 -15.40 5.19 -2.69
CA ILE A 421 -14.85 5.72 -1.44
C ILE A 421 -14.91 4.66 -0.35
N LEU A 422 -16.03 3.92 -0.23
CA LEU A 422 -16.14 2.83 0.72
C LEU A 422 -15.13 1.71 0.42
N ASP A 423 -14.91 1.38 -0.85
CA ASP A 423 -13.89 0.40 -1.24
C ASP A 423 -12.47 0.83 -0.82
N ARG A 424 -12.09 2.08 -1.10
CA ARG A 424 -10.77 2.61 -0.72
C ARG A 424 -10.52 2.63 0.79
N ILE A 425 -11.56 2.72 1.61
CA ILE A 425 -11.45 2.81 3.07
C ILE A 425 -11.63 1.45 3.75
N PHE A 426 -12.68 0.72 3.38
CA PHE A 426 -13.14 -0.50 4.04
C PHE A 426 -12.90 -1.78 3.22
N GLY A 427 -12.49 -1.64 1.96
CA GLY A 427 -12.17 -2.76 1.08
C GLY A 427 -10.91 -3.51 1.49
N CYS A 428 -10.84 -4.76 1.01
CA CYS A 428 -9.69 -5.63 1.12
C CYS A 428 -9.30 -6.15 -0.26
N ASP A 429 -8.01 -6.18 -0.56
CA ASP A 429 -7.50 -6.50 -1.90
C ASP A 429 -7.25 -8.00 -2.13
N PHE A 430 -7.68 -8.86 -1.20
CA PHE A 430 -7.40 -10.31 -1.20
C PHE A 430 -8.64 -11.20 -1.13
#